data_AF-A0A0N0ZV98-F1
#
_entry.id   AF-A0A0N0ZV98-F1
#
_cell.length_a   1.000
_cell.length_b   1.000
_cell.length_c   1.000
_cell.angle_alpha   90.00
_cell.angle_beta   90.00
_cell.angle_gamma   90.00
#
_symmetry.space_group_name_H-M   'P 1'
#
loop_
_entity.id
_entity.type
_entity.pdbx_description
1 polymer ?
#
loop_
_entity_poly.entity_id
_entity_poly.type
_entity_poly.pdbx_seq_one_letter_code
_entity_poly.pdbx_strand_id
1 'polypeptide(L)'
;MKRAYYYFFTEIYKSVEYTSDLLGGKFLTSFKASIVMVALETWWLMSLGAYYSIHTKTAIELSISMPIIYIPLIIIILFNYLTIDYNSAWKKYNSDFDNLPKNKNRIGSWLVLGIVIFIILNFIYSIYLMSQIDWSQYR
;
A
#
# COMPACT_ATOMS: atom_id res chain seq x y z
N MET A 1 -13.98 -9.25 2.01
CA MET A 1 -12.76 -8.44 2.27
C MET A 1 -11.47 -9.25 2.14
N LYS A 2 -11.26 -10.35 2.90
CA LYS A 2 -10.03 -11.18 2.80
C LYS A 2 -9.64 -11.60 1.37
N ARG A 3 -10.60 -12.07 0.56
CA ARG A 3 -10.35 -12.49 -0.83
C ARG A 3 -9.89 -11.34 -1.73
N ALA A 4 -10.44 -10.14 -1.55
CA ALA A 4 -10.05 -8.96 -2.33
C ALA A 4 -8.64 -8.47 -1.95
N TYR A 5 -8.31 -8.51 -0.66
CA TYR A 5 -6.96 -8.22 -0.16
C TYR A 5 -5.93 -9.19 -0.74
N TYR A 6 -6.19 -10.49 -0.69
CA TYR A 6 -5.29 -11.48 -1.28
C TYR A 6 -5.22 -11.38 -2.80
N TYR A 7 -6.31 -11.02 -3.48
CA TYR A 7 -6.28 -10.77 -4.92
C TYR A 7 -5.38 -9.58 -5.25
N PHE A 8 -5.55 -8.46 -4.52
CA PHE A 8 -4.72 -7.27 -4.67
C PHE A 8 -3.23 -7.60 -4.44
N PHE A 9 -2.92 -8.34 -3.37
CA PHE A 9 -1.57 -8.84 -3.11
C PHE A 9 -1.04 -9.73 -4.25
N THR A 10 -1.84 -10.68 -4.74
CA THR A 10 -1.45 -11.58 -5.84
C THR A 10 -1.08 -10.80 -7.10
N GLU A 11 -1.85 -9.78 -7.46
CA GLU A 11 -1.56 -8.96 -8.63
C GLU A 11 -0.28 -8.12 -8.45
N ILE A 12 -0.04 -7.59 -7.24
CA ILE A 12 1.25 -6.95 -6.91
C ILE A 12 2.39 -7.96 -6.97
N TYR A 13 2.22 -9.14 -6.39
CA TYR A 13 3.21 -10.22 -6.41
C TYR A 13 3.61 -10.56 -7.84
N LYS A 14 2.64 -10.77 -8.74
CA LYS A 14 2.89 -11.06 -10.16
C LYS A 14 3.65 -9.93 -10.85
N SER A 15 3.29 -8.68 -10.56
CA SER A 15 4.02 -7.51 -11.10
C SER A 15 5.47 -7.44 -10.59
N VAL A 16 5.69 -7.75 -9.32
CA VAL A 16 7.04 -7.78 -8.71
C VAL A 16 7.84 -8.97 -9.22
N GLU A 17 7.20 -10.12 -9.44
CA GLU A 17 7.81 -11.32 -10.02
C GLU A 17 8.27 -11.04 -11.45
N TYR A 18 7.40 -10.47 -12.28
CA TYR A 18 7.72 -10.10 -13.65
C TYR A 18 8.92 -9.15 -13.74
N THR A 19 8.93 -8.09 -12.92
CA THR A 19 10.05 -7.14 -12.90
C THR A 19 11.32 -7.74 -12.30
N SER A 20 11.22 -8.60 -11.30
CA SER A 20 12.34 -9.31 -10.71
C SER A 20 12.96 -10.32 -11.68
N ASP A 21 12.16 -11.03 -12.48
CA ASP A 21 12.63 -11.94 -13.51
C ASP A 21 13.38 -11.19 -14.61
N LEU A 22 12.85 -10.03 -15.03
CA LEU A 22 13.45 -9.20 -16.08
C LEU A 22 14.78 -8.56 -15.65
N LEU A 23 14.92 -8.22 -14.37
CA LEU A 23 16.10 -7.54 -13.80
C LEU A 23 17.08 -8.49 -13.10
N GLY A 24 16.90 -9.82 -13.19
CA GLY A 24 17.82 -10.81 -12.62
C GLY A 24 17.76 -10.94 -11.08
N GLY A 25 16.66 -10.54 -10.47
CA GLY A 25 16.47 -10.44 -9.01
C GLY A 25 15.36 -11.31 -8.43
N LYS A 26 15.14 -12.54 -8.93
CA LYS A 26 14.02 -13.44 -8.54
C LYS A 26 13.96 -13.86 -7.05
N PHE A 27 14.94 -13.49 -6.25
CA PHE A 27 14.96 -13.82 -4.82
C PHE A 27 13.98 -12.94 -4.03
N LEU A 28 13.33 -13.55 -3.03
CA LEU A 28 12.47 -12.89 -2.05
C LEU A 28 11.30 -12.09 -2.66
N THR A 29 10.79 -12.51 -3.82
CA THR A 29 9.69 -11.81 -4.53
C THR A 29 8.46 -11.58 -3.68
N SER A 30 8.06 -12.56 -2.85
CA SER A 30 6.92 -12.41 -1.93
C SER A 30 7.16 -11.35 -0.87
N PHE A 31 8.37 -11.30 -0.31
CA PHE A 31 8.75 -10.29 0.68
C PHE A 31 8.80 -8.89 0.05
N LYS A 32 9.33 -8.76 -1.17
CA LYS A 32 9.31 -7.51 -1.93
C LYS A 32 7.88 -7.02 -2.18
N ALA A 33 6.98 -7.93 -2.56
CA ALA A 33 5.55 -7.61 -2.72
C ALA A 33 4.89 -7.19 -1.39
N SER A 34 5.26 -7.83 -0.28
CA SER A 34 4.82 -7.45 1.07
C SER A 34 5.27 -6.03 1.44
N ILE A 35 6.51 -5.65 1.11
CA ILE A 35 7.01 -4.26 1.28
C ILE A 35 6.17 -3.27 0.45
N VAL A 36 5.81 -3.61 -0.78
CA VAL A 36 4.96 -2.75 -1.62
C VAL A 36 3.57 -2.56 -0.98
N MET A 37 2.97 -3.61 -0.41
CA MET A 37 1.71 -3.49 0.33
C MET A 37 1.84 -2.51 1.49
N VAL A 38 2.86 -2.70 2.33
CA VAL A 38 3.13 -1.83 3.48
C VAL A 38 3.29 -0.37 3.04
N ALA A 39 4.02 -0.13 1.95
CA ALA A 39 4.22 1.22 1.41
C ALA A 39 2.89 1.86 0.96
N LEU A 40 2.07 1.14 0.20
CA LEU A 40 0.78 1.65 -0.28
C LEU A 40 -0.19 1.94 0.86
N GLU A 41 -0.26 1.06 1.86
CA GLU A 41 -1.11 1.25 3.05
C GLU A 41 -0.62 2.44 3.89
N THR A 42 0.70 2.60 4.01
CA THR A 42 1.31 3.73 4.72
C THR A 42 1.02 5.05 4.01
N TRP A 43 1.19 5.12 2.69
CA TRP A 43 0.88 6.32 1.91
C TRP A 43 -0.60 6.69 2.00
N TRP A 44 -1.48 5.71 1.91
CA TRP A 44 -2.92 5.94 2.10
C TRP A 44 -3.23 6.56 3.48
N LEU A 45 -2.67 6.00 4.55
CA LEU A 45 -2.88 6.53 5.90
C LEU A 45 -2.24 7.91 6.11
N MET A 46 -1.06 8.15 5.55
CA MET A 46 -0.42 9.47 5.60
C MET A 46 -1.27 10.51 4.85
N SER A 47 -1.85 10.18 3.70
CA SER A 47 -2.77 11.07 2.99
C SER A 47 -3.98 11.46 3.85
N LEU A 48 -4.58 10.49 4.54
CA LEU A 48 -5.71 10.75 5.44
C LEU A 48 -5.30 11.66 6.60
N GLY A 49 -4.13 11.42 7.19
CA GLY A 49 -3.56 12.28 8.23
C GLY A 49 -3.31 13.71 7.75
N ALA A 50 -2.78 13.86 6.53
CA ALA A 50 -2.59 15.15 5.89
C ALA A 50 -3.92 15.90 5.69
N TYR A 51 -4.95 15.24 5.14
CA TYR A 51 -6.26 15.86 4.96
C TYR A 51 -6.94 16.23 6.27
N TYR A 52 -6.81 15.38 7.29
CA TYR A 52 -7.31 15.68 8.64
C TYR A 52 -6.64 16.96 9.18
N SER A 53 -5.31 17.02 9.15
CA SER A 53 -4.51 18.18 9.56
C SER A 53 -4.94 19.47 8.84
N ILE A 54 -5.14 19.40 7.51
CA ILE A 54 -5.58 20.52 6.68
C ILE A 54 -6.98 21.02 7.08
N HIS A 55 -7.89 20.09 7.39
CA HIS A 55 -9.28 20.39 7.71
C HIS A 55 -9.44 20.96 9.13
N THR A 56 -8.78 20.36 10.11
CA THR A 56 -8.86 20.79 11.52
C THR A 56 -7.92 21.95 11.85
N LYS A 57 -7.09 22.38 10.87
CA LYS A 57 -6.10 23.45 11.05
C LYS A 57 -5.19 23.18 12.25
N THR A 58 -4.83 21.91 12.44
CA THR A 58 -4.00 21.49 13.57
C THR A 58 -2.68 21.03 13.01
N ALA A 59 -1.59 21.70 13.36
CA ALA A 59 -0.26 21.30 12.92
C ALA A 59 0.10 19.94 13.56
N ILE A 60 -0.22 18.84 12.87
CA ILE A 60 0.29 17.53 13.25
C ILE A 60 1.76 17.52 12.85
N GLU A 61 2.64 17.49 13.85
CA GLU A 61 4.05 17.23 13.60
C GLU A 61 4.21 15.80 13.09
N LEU A 62 4.21 15.65 11.76
CA LEU A 62 4.61 14.44 11.05
C LEU A 62 6.15 14.31 11.06
N SER A 63 6.76 14.51 12.23
CA SER A 63 8.17 14.23 12.44
C SER A 63 8.37 12.74 12.68
N ILE A 64 9.42 12.18 12.08
CA ILE A 64 9.84 10.80 12.30
C ILE A 64 10.02 10.51 13.80
N SER A 65 10.23 11.50 14.67
CA SER A 65 10.36 11.28 16.11
C SER A 65 9.02 11.04 16.85
N MET A 66 7.87 11.21 16.20
CA MET A 66 6.57 11.18 16.87
C MET A 66 5.94 9.77 16.89
N PRO A 67 5.48 9.28 18.06
CA PRO A 67 4.84 7.95 18.18
C PRO A 67 3.62 7.75 17.28
N ILE A 68 2.94 8.84 16.94
CA ILE A 68 1.75 8.82 16.07
C ILE A 68 2.05 8.32 14.65
N ILE A 69 3.33 8.31 14.23
CA ILE A 69 3.76 7.73 12.95
C ILE A 69 4.11 6.25 13.12
N TYR A 70 4.81 5.89 14.20
CA TYR A 70 5.29 4.53 14.40
C TYR A 70 4.20 3.54 14.77
N ILE A 71 3.23 3.94 15.60
CA ILE A 71 2.18 3.03 16.06
C ILE A 71 1.35 2.50 14.87
N PRO A 72 0.82 3.34 13.96
CA PRO A 72 0.13 2.85 12.77
C PRO A 72 1.04 2.02 11.87
N LEU A 73 2.30 2.44 11.67
CA LEU A 73 3.25 1.72 10.83
C LEU A 73 3.54 0.31 11.35
N ILE A 74 3.75 0.15 12.66
CA ILE A 74 3.96 -1.16 13.29
C ILE A 74 2.72 -2.04 13.13
N ILE A 75 1.52 -1.49 13.29
CA ILE A 75 0.27 -2.22 13.09
C ILE A 75 0.16 -2.72 11.64
N ILE A 76 0.46 -1.86 10.66
CA ILE A 76 0.47 -2.22 9.23
C ILE A 76 1.46 -3.35 8.96
N ILE A 77 2.71 -3.21 9.44
CA ILE A 77 3.77 -4.21 9.23
C ILE A 77 3.37 -5.54 9.87
N LEU A 78 2.90 -5.52 11.11
CA LEU A 78 2.49 -6.73 11.82
C LEU A 78 1.30 -7.40 11.14
N PHE A 79 0.32 -6.62 10.69
CA PHE A 79 -0.84 -7.13 9.95
C PHE A 79 -0.42 -7.81 8.64
N ASN A 80 0.44 -7.15 7.84
CA ASN A 80 0.96 -7.72 6.59
C ASN A 80 1.77 -8.99 6.87
N TYR A 81 2.67 -8.95 7.85
CA TYR A 81 3.49 -10.10 8.23
C TYR A 81 2.64 -11.30 8.63
N LEU A 82 1.65 -11.11 9.52
CA LEU A 82 0.78 -12.19 9.97
C LEU A 82 -0.10 -12.74 8.85
N THR A 83 -0.54 -11.89 7.92
CA THR A 83 -1.54 -12.25 6.90
C THR A 83 -0.93 -12.80 5.61
N ILE A 84 0.28 -12.35 5.25
CA ILE A 84 0.98 -12.68 4.00
C ILE A 84 2.20 -13.57 4.27
N ASP A 85 3.12 -13.12 5.13
CA ASP A 85 4.44 -13.75 5.25
C ASP A 85 4.40 -14.99 6.15
N TYR A 86 3.71 -14.92 7.28
CA TYR A 86 3.55 -16.01 8.23
C TYR A 86 2.46 -16.99 7.80
N ASN A 87 1.25 -16.48 7.54
CA ASN A 87 0.12 -17.30 7.13
C ASN A 87 0.12 -17.40 5.60
N SER A 88 0.76 -18.44 5.08
CA SER A 88 0.87 -18.73 3.63
C SER A 88 -0.46 -18.96 2.89
N ALA A 89 -1.60 -18.62 3.51
CA ALA A 89 -2.94 -18.67 2.97
C ALA A 89 -3.09 -17.96 1.61
N TRP A 90 -2.34 -16.88 1.36
CA TRP A 90 -2.36 -16.18 0.07
C TRP A 90 -1.97 -17.08 -1.10
N LYS A 91 -1.11 -18.08 -0.89
CA LYS A 91 -0.70 -19.03 -1.95
C LYS A 91 -1.87 -19.87 -2.45
N LYS A 92 -2.77 -20.26 -1.55
CA LYS A 92 -4.00 -20.98 -1.90
C LYS A 92 -4.90 -20.11 -2.77
N TYR A 93 -5.10 -18.86 -2.36
CA TYR A 93 -5.88 -17.89 -3.15
C TYR A 93 -5.22 -17.61 -4.51
N ASN A 94 -3.89 -17.52 -4.59
CA ASN A 94 -3.17 -17.34 -5.84
C ASN A 94 -3.50 -18.44 -6.85
N SER A 95 -3.46 -19.71 -6.41
CA SER A 95 -3.85 -20.84 -7.27
C SER A 95 -5.31 -20.77 -7.70
N ASP A 96 -6.22 -20.33 -6.83
CA ASP A 96 -7.63 -20.14 -7.18
C ASP A 96 -7.83 -19.00 -8.21
N PHE A 97 -7.01 -17.95 -8.14
CA PHE A 97 -7.06 -16.81 -9.05
C PHE A 97 -6.44 -17.10 -10.41
N ASP A 98 -5.42 -17.95 -10.49
CA ASP A 98 -4.84 -18.39 -11.76
C ASP A 98 -5.85 -19.20 -12.60
N ASN A 99 -6.83 -19.83 -11.95
CA ASN A 99 -7.91 -20.55 -12.62
C ASN A 99 -9.06 -19.64 -13.10
N LEU A 100 -8.98 -18.32 -12.90
CA LEU A 100 -10.01 -17.39 -13.38
C LEU A 100 -9.97 -17.23 -14.92
N PRO A 101 -11.12 -17.02 -15.57
CA PRO A 101 -11.16 -16.70 -17.00
C PRO A 101 -10.28 -15.48 -17.32
N LYS A 102 -9.47 -15.57 -18.38
CA LYS A 102 -8.51 -14.52 -18.78
C LYS A 102 -9.12 -13.11 -18.83
N ASN A 103 -10.36 -12.98 -19.31
CA ASN A 103 -11.06 -11.71 -19.39
C ASN A 103 -11.35 -11.10 -18.02
N LYS A 104 -11.74 -11.93 -17.03
CA LYS A 104 -12.00 -11.48 -15.65
C LYS A 104 -10.70 -11.10 -14.96
N ASN A 105 -9.63 -11.86 -15.16
CA ASN A 105 -8.34 -11.53 -14.57
C ASN A 105 -7.77 -10.22 -15.12
N ARG A 106 -7.89 -9.98 -16.44
CA ARG A 106 -7.43 -8.73 -17.06
C ARG A 106 -8.14 -7.50 -16.49
N ILE A 107 -9.46 -7.55 -16.29
CA ILE A 107 -10.21 -6.44 -15.69
C ILE A 107 -9.75 -6.22 -14.24
N GLY A 108 -9.56 -7.30 -13.49
CA GLY A 108 -9.05 -7.23 -12.11
C GLY A 108 -7.66 -6.62 -12.01
N SER A 109 -6.71 -7.01 -12.87
CA SER A 109 -5.37 -6.39 -12.91
C SER A 109 -5.43 -4.89 -13.21
N TRP A 110 -6.27 -4.47 -14.15
CA TRP A 110 -6.46 -3.03 -14.46
C TRP A 110 -7.05 -2.26 -13.29
N LEU A 111 -7.98 -2.85 -12.54
CA LEU A 111 -8.52 -2.27 -11.32
C LEU A 111 -7.45 -2.12 -10.24
N VAL A 112 -6.64 -3.15 -10.01
CA VAL A 112 -5.52 -3.10 -9.04
C VAL A 112 -4.54 -1.99 -9.43
N LEU A 113 -4.14 -1.91 -10.70
CA LEU A 113 -3.26 -0.85 -11.19
C LEU A 113 -3.87 0.54 -10.98
N GLY A 114 -5.16 0.71 -11.28
CA GLY A 114 -5.88 1.96 -11.05
C GLY A 114 -5.88 2.39 -9.58
N ILE A 115 -6.09 1.45 -8.65
CA ILE A 115 -6.03 1.70 -7.21
C ILE A 115 -4.62 2.12 -6.77
N VAL A 116 -3.58 1.43 -7.25
CA VAL A 116 -2.18 1.78 -6.94
C VAL A 116 -1.85 3.20 -7.41
N ILE A 117 -2.19 3.54 -8.65
CA ILE A 117 -1.97 4.88 -9.22
C ILE A 117 -2.76 5.92 -8.41
N PHE A 118 -4.01 5.63 -8.06
CA PHE A 118 -4.83 6.51 -7.25
C PHE A 118 -4.20 6.79 -5.88
N ILE A 119 -3.73 5.77 -5.16
CA ILE A 119 -3.05 5.94 -3.87
C ILE A 119 -1.80 6.83 -4.00
N ILE A 120 -0.97 6.59 -5.01
CA ILE A 120 0.27 7.35 -5.23
C ILE A 120 -0.06 8.83 -5.55
N LEU A 121 -0.97 9.08 -6.49
CA LEU A 121 -1.36 10.44 -6.86
C LEU A 121 -2.04 11.17 -5.69
N ASN A 122 -2.88 10.46 -4.93
CA ASN A 122 -3.54 11.00 -3.75
C ASN A 122 -2.52 11.42 -2.69
N PHE A 123 -1.49 10.59 -2.45
CA PHE A 123 -0.42 10.90 -1.52
C PHE A 123 0.40 12.12 -1.94
N ILE A 124 0.84 12.17 -3.20
CA ILE A 124 1.55 13.34 -3.74
C ILE A 124 0.70 14.61 -3.60
N TYR A 125 -0.59 14.52 -3.94
CA TYR A 125 -1.52 15.65 -3.82
C TYR A 125 -1.71 16.10 -2.37
N SER A 126 -1.77 15.17 -1.42
CA SER A 126 -1.91 15.49 0.00
C SER A 126 -0.69 16.27 0.54
N ILE A 127 0.52 15.88 0.13
CA ILE A 127 1.76 16.59 0.46
C ILE A 127 1.76 17.99 -0.17
N TYR A 128 1.35 18.09 -1.44
CA TYR A 128 1.24 19.37 -2.14
C TYR A 128 0.30 20.34 -1.41
N LEU A 129 -0.88 19.87 -0.98
CA LEU A 129 -1.81 20.70 -0.20
C LEU A 129 -1.21 21.11 1.16
N MET A 130 -0.54 20.19 1.86
CA MET A 130 0.15 20.55 3.12
C MET A 130 1.21 21.63 2.89
N SER A 131 1.96 21.57 1.78
CA SER A 131 3.03 22.54 1.50
C SER A 131 2.54 23.96 1.22
N GLN A 132 1.27 24.15 0.87
CA GLN A 132 0.68 25.47 0.60
C GLN A 132 0.20 26.21 1.85
N ILE A 133 0.12 25.52 2.99
CA ILE A 133 -0.38 26.11 4.23
C ILE A 133 0.79 26.63 5.05
N ASP A 134 0.68 27.88 5.49
CA ASP A 134 1.60 28.44 6.49
C ASP A 134 1.24 27.89 7.88
N TRP A 135 1.87 26.77 8.25
CA TRP A 135 1.65 26.09 9.53
C TRP A 135 2.13 26.88 10.75
N SER A 136 2.91 27.96 10.56
CA SER A 136 3.35 28.80 11.67
C SER A 136 2.19 29.52 12.36
N GLN A 137 1.07 29.71 11.65
CA GLN A 137 -0.14 30.36 12.15
C GLN A 137 -0.99 29.44 13.04
N TYR A 138 -0.67 28.14 13.08
CA TYR A 138 -1.46 27.10 13.75
C TYR A 138 -0.64 26.29 14.76
N ARG A 139 0.56 26.79 15.11
CA ARG A 139 1.45 26.23 16.14
C ARG A 139 1.23 26.88 17.48
#